data_AF-A0A661E4Y7-F1
#
_entry.id   AF-A0A661E4Y7-F1
#
_cell.length_a   1.000
_cell.length_b   1.000
_cell.length_c   1.000
_cell.angle_alpha   90.00
_cell.angle_beta   90.00
_cell.angle_gamma   90.00
#
_symmetry.space_group_name_H-M   'P 1'
#
loop_
_entity.id
_entity.type
_entity.pdbx_description
1 polymer ?
#
loop_
_entity_poly.entity_id
_entity_poly.type
_entity_poly.pdbx_seq_one_letter_code
_entity_poly.pdbx_strand_id
1 'polypeptide(L)' 'MVEGTTWSAVDMGVSCIVIEDCVCAGDEASHKAAIDTSLTYLADICSTDEFVAAIS' A
#
# COMPACT_ATOMS: atom_id res chain seq x y z
N MET A 1 -5.62 8.61 4.73
CA MET A 1 -6.43 7.40 4.51
C MET A 1 -5.91 6.66 3.28
N VAL A 2 -4.88 5.84 3.46
CA VAL A 2 -4.38 4.96 2.39
C VAL A 2 -5.27 3.72 2.32
N GLU A 3 -5.39 2.99 3.44
CA GLU A 3 -6.23 1.79 3.56
C GLU A 3 -7.66 1.97 3.04
N GLY A 4 -8.38 3.01 3.47
CA GLY A 4 -9.77 3.22 3.03
C GLY A 4 -9.90 3.46 1.52
N THR A 5 -8.90 4.07 0.90
CA THR A 5 -8.85 4.27 -0.56
C THR A 5 -8.54 2.94 -1.26
N THR A 6 -7.60 2.16 -0.73
CA THR A 6 -7.28 0.82 -1.23
C THR A 6 -8.51 -0.09 -1.19
N TRP A 7 -9.24 -0.13 -0.08
CA TRP A 7 -10.50 -0.88 0.04
C TRP A 7 -11.51 -0.49 -1.05
N SER A 8 -11.75 0.81 -1.22
CA SER A 8 -12.71 1.30 -2.21
C SER A 8 -12.29 0.94 -3.64
N ALA A 9 -10.99 1.01 -3.94
CA ALA A 9 -10.47 0.66 -5.26
C ALA A 9 -10.58 -0.85 -5.54
N VAL A 10 -10.26 -1.70 -4.56
CA VAL A 10 -10.46 -3.16 -4.65
C VAL A 10 -11.93 -3.51 -4.86
N ASP A 11 -12.85 -2.87 -4.12
CA ASP A 11 -14.29 -3.06 -4.28
C ASP A 11 -14.78 -2.64 -5.69
N MET A 12 -14.11 -1.68 -6.31
CA MET A 12 -14.34 -1.26 -7.70
C MET A 12 -13.70 -2.19 -8.75
N GLY A 13 -13.03 -3.26 -8.32
CA GLY A 13 -12.33 -4.20 -9.20
C GLY A 13 -11.00 -3.68 -9.73
N VAL A 14 -10.40 -2.68 -9.09
CA VAL A 14 -9.11 -2.12 -9.46
C VAL A 14 -7.99 -2.86 -8.71
N SER A 15 -6.95 -3.27 -9.43
CA SER A 15 -5.71 -3.77 -8.81
C SER A 15 -4.95 -2.62 -8.15
N CYS A 16 -4.55 -2.81 -6.89
CA CYS A 16 -3.85 -1.79 -6.13
C CYS A 16 -2.38 -2.16 -5.93
N ILE A 17 -1.52 -1.15 -6.04
CA ILE A 17 -0.11 -1.21 -5.61
C ILE A 17 0.06 -0.12 -4.54
N VAL A 18 0.66 -0.47 -3.42
CA VAL A 18 1.02 0.48 -2.35
C VAL A 18 2.53 0.59 -2.28
N ILE A 19 3.01 1.83 -2.36
CA ILE A 19 4.44 2.16 -2.27
C ILE A 19 4.75 2.50 -0.81
N GLU A 20 5.38 1.58 -0.09
CA GLU A 20 5.48 1.63 1.38
C GLU A 20 6.33 2.80 1.90
N ASP A 21 7.39 3.17 1.17
CA ASP A 21 8.27 4.30 1.49
C ASP A 21 7.70 5.67 1.07
N CYS A 22 6.50 5.69 0.48
CA CYS A 22 5.76 6.89 0.09
C CYS A 22 4.51 7.16 0.92
N VAL A 23 4.25 6.36 1.97
CA VAL A 23 3.09 6.53 2.84
C VAL A 23 3.52 6.70 4.30
N CYS A 24 2.67 7.34 5.11
CA CYS A 24 2.96 7.59 6.53
C CYS A 24 1.74 7.28 7.41
N ALA A 25 1.99 6.97 8.68
CA ALA A 25 0.96 6.83 9.71
C ALA A 25 1.25 7.75 10.91
N GLY A 26 0.40 7.71 11.93
CA GLY A 26 0.60 8.49 13.16
C GLY A 26 1.83 8.09 13.97
N ASP A 27 2.26 6.84 13.81
CA ASP A 27 3.45 6.27 14.42
C ASP A 27 3.95 5.06 13.62
N GLU A 28 5.20 4.66 13.88
CA GLU A 28 5.87 3.56 13.19
C GLU A 28 5.18 2.21 13.39
N ALA A 29 4.64 1.95 14.59
CA ALA A 29 3.97 0.69 14.88
C ALA A 29 2.65 0.58 14.10
N SER A 30 1.90 1.67 14.00
CA SER A 30 0.69 1.77 13.18
C SER A 30 1.00 1.65 11.68
N HIS A 31 2.09 2.28 11.21
CA HIS A 31 2.53 2.14 9.81
C HIS A 31 2.86 0.67 9.49
N LYS A 32 3.70 0.04 10.32
CA LYS A 32 4.07 -1.36 10.16
C LYS A 32 2.88 -2.30 10.26
N ALA A 33 1.96 -2.07 11.20
CA ALA A 33 0.75 -2.86 11.33
C ALA A 33 -0.13 -2.78 10.09
N ALA A 34 -0.31 -1.58 9.50
CA ALA A 34 -1.08 -1.39 8.28
C ALA A 34 -0.51 -2.19 7.10
N ILE A 35 0.82 -2.12 6.92
CA ILE A 35 1.57 -2.83 5.87
C ILE A 35 1.46 -4.34 6.08
N ASP A 36 1.81 -4.84 7.26
CA ASP A 36 1.86 -6.28 7.59
C ASP A 36 0.47 -6.95 7.69
N THR A 37 -0.61 -6.17 7.74
CA THR A 37 -1.98 -6.68 7.87
C THR A 37 -2.86 -6.30 6.69
N SER A 38 -3.68 -5.26 6.81
CA SER A 38 -4.73 -4.91 5.85
C SER A 38 -4.18 -4.68 4.45
N LEU A 39 -3.07 -3.97 4.29
CA LEU A 39 -2.57 -3.60 2.96
C LEU A 39 -2.01 -4.81 2.22
N THR A 40 -1.35 -5.74 2.91
CA THR A 40 -0.82 -6.98 2.29
C THR A 40 -1.93 -7.86 1.69
N TYR A 41 -3.16 -7.79 2.22
CA TYR A 41 -4.30 -8.53 1.65
C TYR A 41 -5.00 -7.81 0.49
N LEU A 42 -4.83 -6.49 0.38
CA LEU A 42 -5.61 -5.65 -0.53
C LEU A 42 -4.81 -5.14 -1.72
N ALA A 43 -3.50 -5.09 -1.61
CA ALA A 43 -2.62 -4.52 -2.61
C ALA A 43 -1.29 -5.28 -2.66
N ASP A 44 -0.63 -5.21 -3.81
CA ASP A 44 0.80 -5.54 -3.90
C ASP A 44 1.59 -4.41 -3.23
N ILE A 45 2.55 -4.77 -2.38
CA ILE A 45 3.39 -3.82 -1.66
C ILE A 45 4.79 -3.85 -2.25
N CYS A 46 5.34 -2.67 -2.53
CA CYS A 46 6.72 -2.53 -2.98
C CYS A 46 7.34 -1.20 -2.50
N SER A 47 8.65 -1.11 -2.59
CA SER A 47 9.41 0.14 -2.46
C SER A 47 9.29 1.01 -3.71
N THR A 48 9.67 2.29 -3.60
CA THR A 48 9.75 3.18 -4.76
C THR A 48 10.74 2.65 -5.80
N ASP A 49 11.89 2.12 -5.37
CA ASP A 49 12.93 1.61 -6.26
C ASP A 49 12.43 0.40 -7.09
N GLU A 50 11.72 -0.54 -6.44
CA GLU A 50 11.11 -1.69 -7.12
C GLU A 50 10.03 -1.25 -8.10
N PHE A 51 9.19 -0.29 -7.70
CA PHE A 51 8.15 0.26 -8.57
C PHE A 51 8.75 0.92 -9.82
N VAL A 52 9.76 1.78 -9.64
CA VAL A 52 10.44 2.47 -10.75
C VAL A 52 11.13 1.47 -11.67
N ALA A 53 11.78 0.44 -11.13
CA ALA A 53 12.42 -0.61 -11.92
C ALA A 53 11.41 -1.43 -12.75
N ALA A 54 10.17 -1.60 -12.27
CA ALA A 54 9.14 -2.36 -12.96
C ALA A 54 8.48 -1.59 -14.12
N ILE A 55 8.47 -0.25 -14.07
CA ILE A 55 7.81 0.59 -15.09
C ILE A 55 8.77 1.21 -16.13
N SER A 56 10.08 1.07 -15.91
CA SER A 56 11.14 1.60 -16.79
C SER A 56 11.60 0.58 -17.82
#